data_AF-A0A4Y2H0D7-F1
#
_entry.id   AF-A0A4Y2H0D7-F1
#
_cell.length_a   1.000
_cell.length_b   1.000
_cell.length_c   1.000
_cell.angle_alpha   90.00
_cell.angle_beta   90.00
_cell.angle_gamma   90.00
#
_symmetry.space_group_name_H-M   'P 1'
#
loop_
_entity.id
_entity.type
_entity.pdbx_description
1 polymer ?
#
loop_
_entity_poly.entity_id
_entity_poly.type
_entity_poly.pdbx_seq_one_letter_code
_entity_poly.pdbx_strand_id
1 'polypeptide(L)'
;MRKYIADYVKTCAECIRYKATNQKHAGLLQTPVPAQRFESIAIDLFGPLPETSEGMKWIFIVEDCTTKWVELFPLKQATAKECALTLLNEVFLRYGLPRRLISDNGSQFVSVIMQQLCYVLNINQSLIPVYHPQKNPVELKNRDLKPRLAMMVGNNHTLWNEKLPAIRFAMNTAKCETTGCTAAYLNFARELRTLDDVTTDLRSVIHNDNFVPEFTPYLKRFERNMSQIKENIEKSQDRRKAYADKSRKPSPNLKPDDLVWVKLHPLSKANQSKSAKLMPRKDGPYVILSQKSPTTFVIASCNKPDEPLGAYHVSALTPFQNVIQNQSPVVPLRRRGRPPKQPSVSNESPVENAKISKITPPRRDGLRRCRGRM
;
A
#
# COMPACT_ATOMS: atom_id res chain seq x y z
N MET A 1 19.56 34.90 -29.22
CA MET A 1 18.21 34.55 -29.75
C MET A 1 17.47 33.50 -28.91
N ARG A 2 17.96 32.27 -28.70
CA ARG A 2 17.24 31.24 -27.91
C ARG A 2 16.86 31.67 -26.48
N LYS A 3 17.76 32.38 -25.78
CA LYS A 3 17.51 32.88 -24.42
C LYS A 3 16.34 33.88 -24.38
N TYR A 4 16.32 34.82 -25.33
CA TYR A 4 15.22 35.79 -25.49
C TYR A 4 13.87 35.12 -25.75
N ILE A 5 13.83 34.12 -26.65
CA ILE A 5 12.62 33.36 -26.93
C ILE A 5 12.16 32.58 -25.69
N ALA A 6 13.09 31.97 -24.95
CA ALA A 6 12.77 31.25 -23.72
C ALA A 6 12.20 32.18 -22.64
N ASP A 7 12.75 33.39 -22.49
CA ASP A 7 12.30 34.37 -21.51
C ASP A 7 10.95 35.00 -21.90
N TYR A 8 10.72 35.23 -23.19
CA TYR A 8 9.41 35.63 -23.72
C TYR A 8 8.34 34.55 -23.50
N VAL A 9 8.64 33.28 -23.80
CA VAL A 9 7.70 32.17 -23.59
C VAL A 9 7.38 31.94 -22.11
N LYS A 10 8.32 32.22 -21.19
CA LYS A 10 8.08 32.16 -19.73
C LYS A 10 7.17 33.26 -19.20
N THR A 11 7.05 34.39 -19.91
CA THR A 11 6.28 35.57 -19.49
C THR A 11 5.01 35.76 -20.32
N CYS A 12 4.90 35.10 -21.47
CA CYS A 12 3.71 35.12 -22.32
C CYS A 12 2.51 34.46 -21.62
N ALA A 13 1.50 35.26 -21.28
CA ALA A 13 0.29 34.82 -20.57
C ALA A 13 -0.44 33.67 -21.28
N GLU A 14 -0.55 33.73 -22.61
CA GLU A 14 -1.19 32.67 -23.41
C GLU A 14 -0.38 31.37 -23.36
N CYS A 15 0.96 31.44 -23.43
CA CYS A 15 1.79 30.24 -23.25
C CYS A 15 1.67 29.64 -21.85
N ILE A 16 1.60 30.46 -20.81
CA ILE A 16 1.47 30.01 -19.41
C ILE A 16 0.09 29.35 -19.18
N ARG A 17 -0.98 29.89 -19.77
CA ARG A 17 -2.34 29.39 -19.63
C ARG A 17 -2.56 28.02 -20.29
N TYR A 18 -2.00 27.80 -21.48
CA TYR A 18 -2.28 26.59 -22.26
C TYR A 18 -1.21 25.50 -22.14
N LYS A 19 0.01 25.81 -21.68
CA LYS A 19 1.06 24.79 -21.51
C LYS A 19 1.00 24.15 -20.13
N ALA A 20 0.99 22.82 -20.10
CA ALA A 20 1.14 22.06 -18.87
C ALA A 20 2.48 22.40 -18.18
N THR A 21 2.41 22.68 -16.88
CA THR A 21 3.59 22.98 -16.08
C THR A 21 4.28 21.69 -15.65
N ASN A 22 5.55 21.51 -16.04
CA ASN A 22 6.38 20.36 -15.62
C ASN A 22 7.10 20.58 -14.27
N GLN A 23 6.73 21.63 -13.53
CA GLN A 23 7.28 21.88 -12.20
C GLN A 23 6.68 20.92 -11.18
N LYS A 24 7.45 20.58 -10.16
CA LYS A 24 6.94 19.81 -9.02
C LYS A 24 5.87 20.65 -8.31
N HIS A 25 4.84 19.99 -7.79
CA HIS A 25 3.83 20.65 -6.97
C HIS A 25 4.50 21.45 -5.84
N ALA A 26 4.07 22.70 -5.69
CA ALA A 26 4.49 23.54 -4.58
C ALA A 26 3.84 23.06 -3.27
N GLY A 27 4.50 23.32 -2.14
CA GLY A 27 4.08 22.89 -0.82
C GLY A 27 4.75 21.59 -0.39
N LEU A 28 5.66 21.68 0.57
CA LEU A 28 6.23 20.49 1.21
C LEU A 28 5.15 19.81 2.07
N LEU A 29 5.17 18.48 2.11
CA LEU A 29 4.31 17.70 2.98
C LEU A 29 4.59 18.09 4.43
N GLN A 30 3.56 18.55 5.14
CA GLN A 30 3.64 18.81 6.57
C GLN A 30 3.29 17.51 7.29
N THR A 31 4.24 16.96 8.05
CA THR A 31 3.96 15.82 8.92
C THR A 31 3.29 16.33 10.20
N PRO A 32 2.12 15.80 10.58
CA PRO A 32 1.48 16.20 11.83
C PRO A 32 2.40 15.90 13.02
N VAL A 33 2.40 16.81 13.99
CA VAL A 33 3.11 16.65 15.26
C VAL A 33 2.56 15.42 16.00
N PRO A 34 3.40 14.63 16.70
CA PRO A 34 2.91 13.52 17.51
C PRO A 34 1.87 14.03 18.53
N ALA A 35 0.63 13.61 18.37
CA ALA A 35 -0.45 13.93 19.28
C ALA A 35 -0.58 12.83 20.34
N GLN A 36 -1.15 13.14 21.50
CA GLN A 36 -1.58 12.12 22.46
C GLN A 36 -2.76 11.32 21.90
N ARG A 37 -3.08 10.21 22.57
CA ARG A 37 -4.25 9.38 22.24
C ARG A 37 -5.51 10.24 22.29
N PHE A 38 -6.35 10.16 21.25
CA PHE A 38 -7.59 10.92 21.11
C PHE A 38 -7.44 12.46 21.15
N GLU A 39 -6.23 13.01 21.10
CA GLU A 39 -6.04 14.46 21.04
C GLU A 39 -6.42 15.01 19.65
N SER A 40 -6.22 14.22 18.61
CA SER A 40 -6.65 14.53 17.23
C SER A 40 -7.45 13.37 16.68
N ILE A 41 -8.73 13.60 16.43
CA ILE A 41 -9.60 12.60 15.81
C ILE A 41 -9.96 13.04 14.39
N ALA A 42 -10.09 12.08 13.48
CA ALA A 42 -10.57 12.30 12.14
C ALA A 42 -11.91 11.59 11.94
N ILE A 43 -12.83 12.25 11.26
CA ILE A 43 -14.20 11.77 11.05
C ILE A 43 -14.54 11.76 9.56
N ASP A 44 -15.39 10.80 9.17
CA ASP A 44 -15.85 10.68 7.78
C ASP A 44 -17.18 9.90 7.71
N LEU A 45 -17.85 10.00 6.57
CA LEU A 45 -19.09 9.31 6.26
C LEU A 45 -18.90 8.40 5.05
N PHE A 46 -19.33 7.16 5.19
CA PHE A 46 -19.32 6.17 4.12
C PHE A 46 -20.74 5.75 3.76
N GLY A 47 -21.14 6.02 2.51
CA GLY A 47 -22.47 5.71 2.00
C GLY A 47 -22.89 6.61 0.82
N PRO A 48 -24.17 6.57 0.43
CA PRO A 48 -25.21 5.71 1.00
C PRO A 48 -25.02 4.23 0.61
N LEU A 49 -25.36 3.33 1.52
CA LEU A 49 -25.37 1.88 1.34
C LEU A 49 -26.81 1.35 1.17
N PRO A 50 -26.98 0.12 0.67
CA PRO A 50 -28.29 -0.54 0.68
C PRO A 50 -28.90 -0.53 2.08
N GLU A 51 -30.16 -0.15 2.14
CA GLU A 51 -30.89 -0.02 3.40
C GLU A 51 -30.99 -1.37 4.12
N THR A 52 -30.64 -1.38 5.40
CA THR A 52 -30.76 -2.57 6.25
C THR A 52 -32.19 -2.73 6.76
N SER A 53 -32.52 -3.88 7.35
CA SER A 53 -33.82 -4.10 8.01
C SER A 53 -34.14 -3.08 9.11
N GLU A 54 -33.11 -2.49 9.72
CA GLU A 54 -33.21 -1.45 10.75
C GLU A 54 -33.28 -0.02 10.19
N GLY A 55 -33.23 0.13 8.86
CA GLY A 55 -33.24 1.42 8.16
C GLY A 55 -31.88 2.14 8.13
N MET A 56 -30.78 1.42 8.39
CA MET A 56 -29.44 2.02 8.36
C MET A 56 -28.96 2.20 6.92
N LYS A 57 -28.33 3.35 6.62
CA LYS A 57 -27.87 3.71 5.26
C LYS A 57 -26.44 4.22 5.20
N TRP A 58 -25.88 4.64 6.32
CA TRP A 58 -24.58 5.30 6.38
C TRP A 58 -23.71 4.69 7.45
N ILE A 59 -22.39 4.72 7.27
CA ILE A 59 -21.41 4.39 8.29
C ILE A 59 -20.69 5.67 8.65
N PHE A 60 -20.77 6.09 9.90
CA PHE A 60 -19.97 7.17 10.45
C PHE A 60 -18.70 6.60 11.06
N ILE A 61 -17.57 7.08 10.56
CA ILE A 61 -16.24 6.58 10.88
C ILE A 61 -15.56 7.60 11.77
N VAL A 62 -15.02 7.14 12.89
CA VAL A 62 -14.21 7.97 13.79
C VAL A 62 -12.88 7.27 14.01
N GLU A 63 -11.78 7.98 13.76
CA GLU A 63 -10.43 7.46 13.92
C GLU A 63 -9.59 8.37 14.82
N ASP A 64 -8.89 7.79 15.78
CA ASP A 64 -7.79 8.48 16.45
C ASP A 64 -6.57 8.54 15.54
N CYS A 65 -6.11 9.75 15.22
CA CYS A 65 -5.02 9.98 14.29
C CYS A 65 -3.68 9.41 14.81
N THR A 66 -3.53 9.29 16.13
CA THR A 66 -2.31 8.81 16.79
C THR A 66 -2.27 7.29 16.83
N THR A 67 -3.20 6.66 17.55
CA THR A 67 -3.20 5.21 17.77
C THR A 67 -3.71 4.44 16.57
N LYS A 68 -4.40 5.11 15.64
CA LYS A 68 -5.15 4.50 14.54
C LYS A 68 -6.35 3.67 15.01
N TRP A 69 -6.82 3.88 16.25
CA TRP A 69 -8.04 3.28 16.78
C TRP A 69 -9.25 3.76 16.00
N VAL A 70 -10.10 2.83 15.57
CA VAL A 70 -11.28 3.11 14.73
C VAL A 70 -12.55 2.70 15.45
N GLU A 71 -13.57 3.55 15.35
CA GLU A 71 -14.96 3.27 15.67
C GLU A 71 -15.82 3.40 14.40
N LEU A 72 -16.79 2.50 14.23
CA LEU A 72 -17.69 2.44 13.09
C LEU A 72 -19.13 2.43 13.60
N PHE A 73 -19.89 3.48 13.29
CA PHE A 73 -21.26 3.66 13.75
C PHE A 73 -22.24 3.61 12.58
N PRO A 74 -23.23 2.69 12.57
CA PRO A 74 -24.30 2.73 11.57
C PRO A 74 -25.25 3.90 11.87
N LEU A 75 -25.56 4.69 10.84
CA LEU A 75 -26.53 5.80 10.90
C LEU A 75 -27.67 5.58 9.91
N LYS A 76 -28.87 6.02 10.30
CA LYS A 76 -30.04 6.05 9.40
C LYS A 76 -29.90 7.20 8.41
N GLN A 77 -29.45 8.36 8.88
CA GLN A 77 -29.30 9.55 8.06
C GLN A 77 -27.95 10.23 8.36
N ALA A 78 -27.21 10.57 7.30
CA ALA A 78 -26.01 11.40 7.45
C ALA A 78 -26.38 12.87 7.69
N THR A 79 -27.01 13.17 8.83
CA THR A 79 -27.29 14.55 9.27
C THR A 79 -26.23 15.04 10.24
N ALA A 80 -26.02 16.35 10.26
CA ALA A 80 -25.14 17.00 11.23
C ALA A 80 -25.49 16.66 12.68
N LYS A 81 -26.79 16.63 13.00
CA LYS A 81 -27.31 16.32 14.35
C LYS A 81 -26.96 14.89 14.76
N GLU A 82 -27.19 13.91 13.88
CA GLU A 82 -26.85 12.51 14.17
C GLU A 82 -25.34 12.34 14.38
N CYS A 83 -24.51 12.96 13.54
CA CYS A 83 -23.04 12.90 13.69
C CYS A 83 -22.57 13.54 15.01
N ALA A 84 -23.10 14.72 15.35
CA ALA A 84 -22.77 15.44 16.57
C ALA A 84 -23.15 14.65 17.84
N LEU A 85 -24.36 14.09 17.89
CA LEU A 85 -24.82 13.27 19.02
C LEU A 85 -24.01 11.98 19.15
N THR A 86 -23.66 11.35 18.03
CA THR A 86 -22.83 10.15 18.02
C THR A 86 -21.43 10.45 18.57
N LEU A 87 -20.81 11.54 18.12
CA LEU A 87 -19.51 11.97 18.66
C LEU A 87 -19.57 12.21 20.17
N LEU A 88 -20.58 12.94 20.64
CA LEU A 88 -20.71 13.23 22.06
C LEU A 88 -20.86 11.94 22.89
N ASN A 89 -21.87 11.13 22.56
CA ASN A 89 -22.28 9.99 23.40
C ASN A 89 -21.33 8.81 23.29
N GLU A 90 -20.86 8.50 22.08
CA GLU A 90 -20.11 7.27 21.82
C GLU A 90 -18.60 7.46 21.81
N VAL A 91 -18.12 8.70 21.64
CA VAL A 91 -16.67 8.98 21.53
C VAL A 91 -16.21 9.88 22.67
N PHE A 92 -16.73 11.10 22.79
CA PHE A 92 -16.23 12.11 23.73
C PHE A 92 -16.43 11.69 25.18
N LEU A 93 -17.62 11.16 25.51
CA LEU A 93 -17.91 10.68 26.86
C LEU A 93 -17.20 9.36 27.22
N ARG A 94 -16.62 8.65 26.24
CA ARG A 94 -15.88 7.39 26.47
C ARG A 94 -14.37 7.57 26.51
N TYR A 95 -13.84 8.36 25.59
CA TYR A 95 -12.40 8.51 25.35
C TYR A 95 -11.85 9.87 25.77
N GLY A 96 -12.72 10.84 26.06
CA GLY A 96 -12.36 12.23 26.35
C GLY A 96 -12.54 13.15 25.14
N LEU A 97 -12.47 14.45 25.41
CA LEU A 97 -12.61 15.49 24.39
C LEU A 97 -11.31 15.65 23.59
N PRO A 98 -11.37 15.63 22.25
CA PRO A 98 -10.21 15.89 21.42
C PRO A 98 -9.86 17.38 21.43
N ARG A 99 -8.60 17.72 21.20
CA ARG A 99 -8.20 19.11 20.91
C ARG A 99 -8.46 19.49 19.45
N ARG A 100 -8.41 18.51 18.55
CA ARG A 100 -8.62 18.71 17.12
C ARG A 100 -9.57 17.69 16.54
N LEU A 101 -10.56 18.18 15.79
CA LEU A 101 -11.47 17.39 14.98
C LEU A 101 -11.16 17.63 13.51
N ILE A 102 -10.82 16.57 12.78
CA ILE A 102 -10.43 16.64 11.36
C ILE A 102 -11.55 16.04 10.52
N SER A 103 -12.03 16.75 9.52
CA SER A 103 -13.04 16.24 8.58
C SER A 103 -12.82 16.82 7.18
N ASP A 104 -13.51 16.30 6.18
CA ASP A 104 -13.65 16.98 4.90
C ASP A 104 -14.64 18.17 5.00
N ASN A 105 -14.89 18.81 3.85
CA ASN A 105 -15.86 19.90 3.71
C ASN A 105 -17.31 19.39 3.54
N GLY A 106 -17.65 18.18 4.02
CA GLY A 106 -19.00 17.64 3.98
C GLY A 106 -20.01 18.57 4.69
N SER A 107 -21.21 18.72 4.12
CA SER A 107 -22.23 19.65 4.63
C SER A 107 -22.64 19.36 6.08
N GLN A 108 -22.55 18.10 6.49
CA GLN A 108 -22.78 17.63 7.85
C GLN A 108 -21.76 18.20 8.83
N PHE A 109 -20.50 18.27 8.42
CA PHE A 109 -19.38 18.69 9.28
C PHE A 109 -19.19 20.21 9.28
N VAL A 110 -19.52 20.90 8.18
CA VAL A 110 -19.47 22.38 8.12
C VAL A 110 -20.72 23.02 8.75
N SER A 111 -21.73 22.23 9.12
CA SER A 111 -22.98 22.73 9.69
C SER A 111 -22.79 23.56 10.96
N VAL A 112 -23.74 24.48 11.21
CA VAL A 112 -23.80 25.28 12.44
C VAL A 112 -23.83 24.40 13.69
N ILE A 113 -24.50 23.25 13.62
CA ILE A 113 -24.57 22.30 14.75
C ILE A 113 -23.18 21.79 15.12
N MET A 114 -22.40 21.35 14.13
CA MET A 114 -21.05 20.84 14.37
C MET A 114 -20.09 21.93 14.85
N GLN A 115 -20.19 23.13 14.27
CA GLN A 115 -19.41 24.29 14.68
C GLN A 115 -19.72 24.69 16.13
N GLN A 116 -21.00 24.73 16.51
CA GLN A 116 -21.42 25.04 17.88
C GLN A 116 -20.96 23.97 18.88
N LEU A 117 -21.07 22.68 18.53
CA LEU A 117 -20.53 21.59 19.35
C LEU A 117 -19.03 21.79 19.61
N CYS A 118 -18.26 22.05 18.55
CA CYS A 118 -16.82 22.27 18.66
C CYS A 118 -16.50 23.53 19.46
N TYR A 119 -17.23 24.61 19.26
CA TYR A 119 -17.05 25.87 19.97
C TYR A 119 -17.28 25.71 21.49
N VAL A 120 -18.42 25.13 21.88
CA VAL A 120 -18.79 24.94 23.30
C VAL A 120 -17.80 24.03 24.02
N LEU A 121 -17.29 22.99 23.33
CA LEU A 121 -16.35 22.04 23.89
C LEU A 121 -14.88 22.43 23.70
N ASN A 122 -14.61 23.62 23.15
CA ASN A 122 -13.28 24.14 22.85
C ASN A 122 -12.41 23.19 21.99
N ILE A 123 -13.03 22.60 20.96
CA ILE A 123 -12.41 21.68 19.99
C ILE A 123 -12.07 22.48 18.72
N ASN A 124 -10.82 22.39 18.26
CA ASN A 124 -10.41 23.01 17.01
C ASN A 124 -10.86 22.15 15.82
N GLN A 125 -11.82 22.62 15.05
CA GLN A 125 -12.25 21.97 13.82
C GLN A 125 -11.32 22.32 12.65
N SER A 126 -10.69 21.30 12.08
CA SER A 126 -9.79 21.38 10.93
C SER A 126 -10.41 20.73 9.71
N LEU A 127 -10.85 21.55 8.75
CA LEU A 127 -11.45 21.07 7.51
C LEU A 127 -10.38 20.86 6.43
N ILE A 128 -10.35 19.67 5.84
CA ILE A 128 -9.41 19.32 4.77
C ILE A 128 -9.95 19.82 3.42
N PRO A 129 -9.13 20.49 2.59
CA PRO A 129 -9.57 20.92 1.26
C PRO A 129 -9.92 19.73 0.35
N VAL A 130 -11.05 19.86 -0.37
CA VAL A 130 -11.68 18.84 -1.26
C VAL A 130 -10.72 18.26 -2.33
N TYR A 131 -9.62 18.94 -2.67
CA TYR A 131 -8.71 18.55 -3.75
C TYR A 131 -7.28 18.20 -3.27
N HIS A 132 -7.11 17.78 -2.02
CA HIS A 132 -5.83 17.31 -1.48
C HIS A 132 -5.91 15.89 -0.90
N PRO A 133 -6.06 14.84 -1.75
CA PRO A 133 -6.20 13.44 -1.31
C PRO A 133 -4.99 12.90 -0.54
N GLN A 134 -3.84 13.58 -0.60
CA GLN A 134 -2.65 13.20 0.17
C GLN A 134 -2.73 13.57 1.67
N LYS A 135 -3.71 14.38 2.10
CA LYS A 135 -3.80 14.90 3.47
C LYS A 135 -4.95 14.33 4.31
N ASN A 136 -5.91 13.60 3.74
CA ASN A 136 -7.00 13.04 4.53
C ASN A 136 -6.62 11.65 5.06
N PRO A 137 -6.33 11.49 6.38
CA PRO A 137 -6.05 10.18 6.95
C PRO A 137 -7.23 9.22 6.79
N VAL A 138 -8.47 9.72 6.69
CA VAL A 138 -9.66 8.89 6.58
C VAL A 138 -9.90 8.35 5.16
N GLU A 139 -9.48 9.07 4.11
CA GLU A 139 -9.54 8.57 2.72
C GLU A 139 -8.72 7.27 2.55
N LEU A 140 -7.58 7.18 3.24
CA LEU A 140 -6.75 5.98 3.28
C LEU A 140 -7.47 4.80 3.94
N LYS A 141 -8.37 5.05 4.89
CA LYS A 141 -9.10 4.00 5.62
C LYS A 141 -10.46 3.67 5.02
N ASN A 142 -11.14 4.58 4.32
CA ASN A 142 -12.25 4.21 3.43
C ASN A 142 -11.82 3.16 2.40
N ARG A 143 -10.58 3.25 1.92
CA ARG A 143 -9.97 2.26 1.03
C ARG A 143 -9.78 0.88 1.69
N ASP A 144 -9.58 0.82 3.01
CA ASP A 144 -9.40 -0.43 3.75
C ASP A 144 -10.73 -1.00 4.29
N LEU A 145 -11.70 -0.15 4.63
CA LEU A 145 -13.04 -0.55 5.08
C LEU A 145 -13.83 -1.18 3.92
N LYS A 146 -13.86 -0.54 2.75
CA LYS A 146 -14.62 -0.99 1.58
C LYS A 146 -14.40 -2.46 1.20
N PRO A 147 -13.15 -2.95 1.03
CA PRO A 147 -12.92 -4.36 0.70
C PRO A 147 -13.34 -5.28 1.85
N ARG A 148 -13.04 -4.94 3.11
CA ARG A 148 -13.43 -5.77 4.27
C ARG A 148 -14.95 -5.90 4.37
N LEU A 149 -15.66 -4.78 4.20
CA LEU A 149 -17.12 -4.74 4.20
C LEU A 149 -17.69 -5.59 3.06
N ALA A 150 -17.25 -5.36 1.82
CA ALA A 150 -17.71 -6.10 0.65
C ALA A 150 -17.51 -7.62 0.82
N MET A 151 -16.38 -8.03 1.39
CA MET A 151 -16.04 -9.43 1.58
C MET A 151 -16.87 -10.10 2.69
N MET A 152 -17.21 -9.38 3.76
CA MET A 152 -18.04 -9.92 4.85
C MET A 152 -19.53 -9.95 4.55
N VAL A 153 -19.97 -9.02 3.72
CA VAL A 153 -21.36 -8.89 3.29
C VAL A 153 -21.69 -9.88 2.18
N GLY A 154 -20.72 -10.20 1.32
CA GLY A 154 -20.90 -11.14 0.22
C GLY A 154 -22.04 -10.70 -0.69
N ASN A 155 -22.99 -11.60 -0.98
CA ASN A 155 -24.13 -11.29 -1.84
C ASN A 155 -25.30 -10.61 -1.10
N ASN A 156 -25.33 -10.66 0.24
CA ASN A 156 -26.46 -10.12 1.00
C ASN A 156 -26.13 -8.73 1.54
N HIS A 157 -26.31 -7.74 0.66
CA HIS A 157 -25.89 -6.37 0.91
C HIS A 157 -26.63 -5.67 2.06
N THR A 158 -27.75 -6.18 2.57
CA THR A 158 -28.54 -5.54 3.64
C THR A 158 -28.06 -5.87 5.05
N LEU A 159 -27.08 -6.79 5.21
CA LEU A 159 -26.57 -7.23 6.51
C LEU A 159 -25.30 -6.49 6.96
N TRP A 160 -24.93 -5.39 6.29
CA TRP A 160 -23.65 -4.73 6.50
C TRP A 160 -23.48 -4.16 7.92
N ASN A 161 -24.55 -3.61 8.52
CA ASN A 161 -24.54 -3.05 9.87
C ASN A 161 -24.16 -4.11 10.91
N GLU A 162 -24.70 -5.31 10.78
CA GLU A 162 -24.45 -6.43 11.69
C GLU A 162 -23.01 -6.99 11.59
N LYS A 163 -22.23 -6.59 10.57
CA LYS A 163 -20.82 -6.99 10.40
C LYS A 163 -19.86 -5.95 10.97
N LEU A 164 -20.30 -4.70 11.18
CA LEU A 164 -19.44 -3.61 11.63
C LEU A 164 -18.68 -3.89 12.92
N PRO A 165 -19.27 -4.49 13.98
CA PRO A 165 -18.52 -4.73 15.21
C PRO A 165 -17.33 -5.67 15.00
N ALA A 166 -17.49 -6.70 14.17
CA ALA A 166 -16.42 -7.63 13.84
C ALA A 166 -15.35 -6.98 12.96
N ILE A 167 -15.75 -6.17 11.98
CA ILE A 167 -14.81 -5.40 11.14
C ILE A 167 -13.98 -4.45 12.01
N ARG A 168 -14.64 -3.67 12.88
CA ARG A 168 -14.01 -2.74 13.81
C ARG A 168 -12.98 -3.45 14.69
N PHE A 169 -13.38 -4.55 15.33
CA PHE A 169 -12.48 -5.32 16.20
C PHE A 169 -11.25 -5.80 15.42
N ALA A 170 -11.44 -6.39 14.24
CA ALA A 170 -10.34 -6.85 13.40
C ALA A 170 -9.47 -5.72 12.82
N MET A 171 -10.00 -4.50 12.67
CA MET A 171 -9.20 -3.33 12.30
C MET A 171 -8.32 -2.87 13.47
N ASN A 172 -8.84 -2.91 14.69
CA ASN A 172 -8.11 -2.44 15.87
C ASN A 172 -7.06 -3.44 16.38
N THR A 173 -7.24 -4.74 16.13
CA THR A 173 -6.26 -5.79 16.47
C THR A 173 -5.29 -6.13 15.34
N ALA A 174 -5.51 -5.61 14.13
CA ALA A 174 -4.55 -5.77 13.04
C ALA A 174 -3.35 -4.83 13.20
N LYS A 175 -2.15 -5.32 12.88
CA LYS A 175 -0.93 -4.52 12.86
C LYS A 175 -1.02 -3.45 11.76
N CYS A 176 -0.82 -2.19 12.14
CA CYS A 176 -0.78 -1.08 11.21
C CYS A 176 0.64 -0.89 10.65
N GLU A 177 0.78 -0.77 9.34
CA GLU A 177 2.09 -0.58 8.68
C GLU A 177 2.74 0.76 9.09
N THR A 178 1.93 1.81 9.27
CA THR A 178 2.42 3.15 9.63
C THR A 178 2.98 3.21 11.04
N THR A 179 2.33 2.56 12.01
CA THR A 179 2.75 2.61 13.43
C THR A 179 3.63 1.44 13.84
N GLY A 180 3.65 0.36 13.05
CA GLY A 180 4.36 -0.88 13.38
C GLY A 180 3.73 -1.65 14.55
N CYS A 181 2.61 -1.19 15.12
CA CYS A 181 1.90 -1.80 16.24
C CYS A 181 0.40 -1.98 15.91
N THR A 182 -0.34 -2.72 16.74
CA THR A 182 -1.81 -2.73 16.66
C THR A 182 -2.37 -1.45 17.28
N ALA A 183 -3.56 -1.03 16.85
CA ALA A 183 -4.24 0.10 17.49
C ALA A 183 -4.64 -0.24 18.93
N ALA A 184 -5.00 -1.50 19.18
CA ALA A 184 -5.25 -2.04 20.52
C ALA A 184 -4.10 -1.81 21.49
N TYR A 185 -2.88 -2.19 21.09
CA TYR A 185 -1.69 -1.98 21.91
C TYR A 185 -1.42 -0.50 22.16
N LEU A 186 -1.51 0.34 21.13
CA LEU A 186 -1.28 1.78 21.29
C LEU A 186 -2.36 2.45 22.15
N ASN A 187 -3.60 1.95 22.10
CA ASN A 187 -4.70 2.53 22.85
C ASN A 187 -4.76 2.05 24.31
N PHE A 188 -4.53 0.76 24.57
CA PHE A 188 -4.69 0.15 25.89
C PHE A 188 -3.38 -0.27 26.57
N ALA A 189 -2.24 -0.06 25.91
CA ALA A 189 -0.94 -0.59 26.34
C ALA A 189 -0.92 -2.13 26.53
N ARG A 190 -1.85 -2.83 25.87
CA ARG A 190 -1.96 -4.29 25.84
C ARG A 190 -2.63 -4.74 24.56
N GLU A 191 -2.30 -5.94 24.11
CA GLU A 191 -3.05 -6.57 23.03
C GLU A 191 -4.42 -7.02 23.53
N LEU A 192 -5.45 -6.84 22.69
CA LEU A 192 -6.75 -7.42 22.95
C LEU A 192 -6.70 -8.91 22.60
N ARG A 193 -7.17 -9.75 23.51
CA ARG A 193 -7.28 -11.19 23.27
C ARG A 193 -8.20 -11.43 22.08
N THR A 194 -7.70 -12.12 21.07
CA THR A 194 -8.45 -12.49 19.87
C THR A 194 -9.02 -13.90 20.01
N LEU A 195 -9.85 -14.32 19.05
CA LEU A 195 -10.35 -15.70 19.03
C LEU A 195 -9.23 -16.75 18.88
N ASP A 196 -8.13 -16.40 18.21
CA ASP A 196 -6.98 -17.28 18.06
C ASP A 196 -6.29 -17.56 19.41
N ASP A 197 -6.43 -16.66 20.39
CA ASP A 197 -5.84 -16.77 21.73
C ASP A 197 -6.76 -17.51 22.72
N VAL A 198 -7.95 -17.94 22.29
CA VAL A 198 -8.88 -18.69 23.13
C VAL A 198 -8.46 -20.16 23.11
N THR A 199 -7.83 -20.60 24.19
CA THR A 199 -7.27 -21.95 24.36
C THR A 199 -8.33 -23.03 24.54
N THR A 200 -9.50 -22.67 25.05
CA THR A 200 -10.67 -23.55 25.01
C THR A 200 -11.12 -23.60 23.56
N ASP A 201 -11.12 -24.77 22.94
CA ASP A 201 -11.59 -24.90 21.56
C ASP A 201 -13.05 -24.44 21.50
N LEU A 202 -13.26 -23.19 21.09
CA LEU A 202 -14.57 -22.57 21.02
C LEU A 202 -15.49 -23.42 20.17
N ARG A 203 -14.96 -24.15 19.18
CA ARG A 203 -15.74 -25.12 18.41
C ARG A 203 -16.24 -26.24 19.30
N SER A 204 -15.37 -26.91 20.07
CA SER A 204 -15.80 -27.94 21.02
C SER A 204 -16.89 -27.46 21.99
N VAL A 205 -16.79 -26.24 22.53
CA VAL A 205 -17.77 -25.72 23.49
C VAL A 205 -19.08 -25.31 22.79
N ILE A 206 -19.00 -24.72 21.60
CA ILE A 206 -20.15 -24.32 20.78
C ILE A 206 -20.90 -25.53 20.19
N HIS A 207 -20.18 -26.61 19.86
CA HIS A 207 -20.76 -27.86 19.33
C HIS A 207 -21.39 -28.73 20.40
N ASN A 208 -20.95 -28.61 21.66
CA ASN A 208 -21.56 -29.31 22.78
C ASN A 208 -22.90 -28.70 23.23
N ASP A 209 -23.38 -27.61 22.59
CA ASP A 209 -24.64 -26.90 22.86
C ASP A 209 -24.95 -26.63 24.36
N ASN A 210 -23.93 -26.65 25.23
CA ASN A 210 -24.02 -26.39 26.68
C ASN A 210 -24.21 -24.90 27.03
N PHE A 211 -24.61 -24.08 26.05
CA PHE A 211 -24.78 -22.64 26.22
C PHE A 211 -26.25 -22.24 26.19
N VAL A 212 -26.54 -21.13 26.85
CA VAL A 212 -27.87 -20.51 26.85
C VAL A 212 -28.32 -20.24 25.41
N PRO A 213 -29.50 -20.76 24.97
CA PRO A 213 -29.96 -20.70 23.59
C PRO A 213 -29.97 -19.29 22.98
N GLU A 214 -30.15 -18.25 23.80
CA GLU A 214 -30.21 -16.87 23.34
C GLU A 214 -28.88 -16.32 22.81
N PHE A 215 -27.73 -16.79 23.34
CA PHE A 215 -26.42 -16.23 23.00
C PHE A 215 -25.58 -17.12 22.06
N THR A 216 -25.88 -18.42 22.01
CA THR A 216 -25.20 -19.40 21.14
C THR A 216 -25.17 -18.99 19.66
N PRO A 217 -26.26 -18.46 19.05
CA PRO A 217 -26.23 -18.01 17.66
C PRO A 217 -25.28 -16.82 17.41
N TYR A 218 -25.17 -15.91 18.39
CA TYR A 218 -24.27 -14.76 18.31
C TYR A 218 -22.81 -15.21 18.32
N LEU A 219 -22.44 -16.12 19.22
CA LEU A 219 -21.09 -16.69 19.28
C LEU A 219 -20.71 -17.45 18.01
N LYS A 220 -21.61 -18.32 17.52
CA LYS A 220 -21.44 -19.03 16.23
C LYS A 220 -21.22 -18.04 15.07
N ARG A 221 -21.94 -16.93 15.06
CA ARG A 221 -21.80 -15.87 14.05
C ARG A 221 -20.48 -15.09 14.19
N PHE A 222 -20.06 -14.79 15.42
CA PHE A 222 -18.83 -14.07 15.70
C PHE A 222 -17.60 -14.88 15.27
N GLU A 223 -17.55 -16.17 15.61
CA GLU A 223 -16.47 -17.10 15.20
C GLU A 223 -16.35 -17.21 13.68
N ARG A 224 -17.48 -17.39 13.00
CA ARG A 224 -17.53 -17.41 11.54
C ARG A 224 -17.05 -16.11 10.92
N ASN A 225 -17.53 -14.98 11.40
CA ASN A 225 -17.16 -13.66 10.89
C ASN A 225 -15.65 -13.42 11.04
N MET A 226 -15.08 -13.72 12.20
CA MET A 226 -13.65 -13.53 12.47
C MET A 226 -12.77 -14.48 11.65
N SER A 227 -13.16 -15.75 11.54
CA SER A 227 -12.46 -16.72 10.68
C SER A 227 -12.46 -16.24 9.22
N GLN A 228 -13.60 -15.75 8.74
CA GLN A 228 -13.71 -15.21 7.40
C GLN A 228 -12.84 -13.96 7.20
N ILE A 229 -12.79 -13.04 8.18
CA ILE A 229 -11.93 -11.84 8.12
C ILE A 229 -10.45 -12.23 8.02
N LYS A 230 -10.01 -13.21 8.81
CA LYS A 230 -8.60 -13.65 8.84
C LYS A 230 -8.16 -14.20 7.49
N GLU A 231 -8.86 -15.21 6.98
CA GLU A 231 -8.58 -15.84 5.68
C GLU A 231 -8.54 -14.79 4.56
N ASN A 232 -9.43 -13.81 4.65
CA ASN A 232 -9.55 -12.72 3.71
C ASN A 232 -8.39 -11.72 3.76
N ILE A 233 -7.92 -11.38 4.96
CA ILE A 233 -6.74 -10.54 5.16
C ILE A 233 -5.51 -11.25 4.59
N GLU A 234 -5.35 -12.55 4.88
CA GLU A 234 -4.26 -13.39 4.35
C GLU A 234 -4.28 -13.40 2.81
N LYS A 235 -5.43 -13.70 2.19
CA LYS A 235 -5.58 -13.64 0.72
C LYS A 235 -5.25 -12.26 0.14
N SER A 236 -5.62 -11.18 0.83
CA SER A 236 -5.32 -9.81 0.38
C SER A 236 -3.82 -9.51 0.49
N GLN A 237 -3.18 -9.94 1.58
CA GLN A 237 -1.74 -9.81 1.78
C GLN A 237 -0.97 -10.60 0.72
N ASP A 238 -1.37 -11.84 0.41
CA ASP A 238 -0.76 -12.65 -0.63
C ASP A 238 -0.88 -12.03 -2.02
N ARG A 239 -2.06 -11.49 -2.36
CA ARG A 239 -2.26 -10.75 -3.63
C ARG A 239 -1.38 -9.50 -3.71
N ARG A 240 -1.29 -8.73 -2.62
CA ARG A 240 -0.43 -7.53 -2.54
C ARG A 240 1.04 -7.91 -2.69
N LYS A 241 1.48 -8.99 -2.04
CA LYS A 241 2.82 -9.56 -2.16
C LYS A 241 3.11 -9.98 -3.60
N ALA A 242 2.26 -10.82 -4.18
CA ALA A 242 2.41 -11.28 -5.56
C ALA A 242 2.48 -10.13 -6.57
N TYR A 243 1.65 -9.09 -6.39
CA TYR A 243 1.70 -7.90 -7.24
C TYR A 243 2.99 -7.10 -7.05
N ALA A 244 3.42 -6.87 -5.81
CA ALA A 244 4.66 -6.16 -5.51
C ALA A 244 5.88 -6.93 -6.07
N ASP A 245 5.89 -8.25 -5.92
CA ASP A 245 6.97 -9.14 -6.34
C ASP A 245 7.15 -9.20 -7.86
N LYS A 246 6.10 -8.95 -8.66
CA LYS A 246 6.22 -8.81 -10.14
C LYS A 246 7.25 -7.75 -10.56
N SER A 247 7.43 -6.71 -9.75
CA SER A 247 8.34 -5.60 -10.02
C SER A 247 9.69 -5.71 -9.28
N ARG A 248 9.88 -6.78 -8.49
CA ARG A 248 11.05 -6.99 -7.63
C ARG A 248 11.92 -8.13 -8.15
N LYS A 249 13.19 -8.10 -7.79
CA LYS A 249 14.14 -9.19 -8.04
C LYS A 249 14.42 -9.91 -6.72
N PRO A 250 14.74 -11.22 -6.75
CA PRO A 250 15.18 -11.93 -5.55
C PRO A 250 16.36 -11.19 -4.92
N SER A 251 16.41 -11.19 -3.58
CA SER A 251 17.51 -10.58 -2.85
C SER A 251 18.83 -11.26 -3.26
N PRO A 252 19.91 -10.51 -3.53
CA PRO A 252 21.22 -11.10 -3.70
C PRO A 252 21.59 -11.92 -2.45
N ASN A 253 22.25 -13.06 -2.65
CA ASN A 253 22.74 -13.93 -1.56
C ASN A 253 23.94 -13.26 -0.88
N LEU A 254 23.66 -12.28 -0.02
CA LEU A 254 24.65 -11.60 0.80
C LEU A 254 24.84 -12.37 2.11
N LYS A 255 26.09 -12.62 2.47
CA LYS A 255 26.50 -13.30 3.70
C LYS A 255 27.24 -12.32 4.63
N PRO A 256 27.33 -12.63 5.93
CA PRO A 256 28.32 -12.00 6.80
C PRO A 256 29.70 -12.03 6.15
N ASP A 257 30.47 -10.97 6.34
CA ASP A 257 31.78 -10.70 5.75
C ASP A 257 31.81 -10.30 4.26
N ASP A 258 30.67 -10.32 3.56
CA ASP A 258 30.62 -9.78 2.20
C ASP A 258 30.80 -8.25 2.20
N LEU A 259 31.53 -7.77 1.20
CA LEU A 259 31.70 -6.33 0.94
C LEU A 259 30.56 -5.80 0.07
N VAL A 260 30.00 -4.65 0.47
CA VAL A 260 28.88 -4.00 -0.22
C VAL A 260 29.07 -2.50 -0.36
N TRP A 261 28.53 -1.97 -1.45
CA TRP A 261 28.28 -0.55 -1.65
C TRP A 261 26.91 -0.16 -1.09
N VAL A 262 26.85 0.93 -0.34
CA VAL A 262 25.61 1.54 0.16
C VAL A 262 25.16 2.63 -0.79
N LYS A 263 23.89 2.61 -1.20
CA LYS A 263 23.28 3.64 -2.04
C LYS A 263 23.08 4.92 -1.24
N LEU A 264 23.66 6.02 -1.73
CA LEU A 264 23.51 7.34 -1.17
C LEU A 264 22.31 8.08 -1.79
N HIS A 265 21.69 8.94 -0.99
CA HIS A 265 20.70 9.93 -1.43
C HIS A 265 21.24 11.34 -1.22
N PRO A 266 22.26 11.77 -2.00
CA PRO A 266 22.90 13.06 -1.80
C PRO A 266 21.93 14.20 -2.15
N LEU A 267 21.83 15.21 -1.27
CA LEU A 267 21.03 16.41 -1.47
C LEU A 267 21.91 17.55 -1.98
N SER A 268 21.44 18.32 -2.97
CA SER A 268 22.17 19.49 -3.46
C SER A 268 22.24 20.56 -2.36
N LYS A 269 23.43 21.10 -2.12
CA LYS A 269 23.68 22.20 -1.19
C LYS A 269 24.31 23.36 -1.95
N ALA A 270 23.48 24.31 -2.37
CA ALA A 270 23.90 25.45 -3.19
C ALA A 270 24.90 26.36 -2.46
N ASN A 271 24.76 26.51 -1.14
CA ASN A 271 25.67 27.24 -0.27
C ASN A 271 27.07 26.62 -0.15
N GLN A 272 27.25 25.37 -0.54
CA GLN A 272 28.55 24.67 -0.55
C GLN A 272 29.00 24.32 -1.97
N SER A 273 28.35 24.87 -3.00
CA SER A 273 28.60 24.56 -4.42
C SER A 273 28.51 23.05 -4.75
N LYS A 274 27.77 22.25 -3.96
CA LYS A 274 27.61 20.80 -4.17
C LYS A 274 26.29 20.50 -4.87
N SER A 275 26.36 19.90 -6.07
CA SER A 275 25.19 19.44 -6.82
C SER A 275 24.99 17.94 -6.65
N ALA A 276 23.80 17.50 -6.23
CA ALA A 276 23.43 16.08 -6.14
C ALA A 276 23.58 15.31 -7.46
N LYS A 277 23.57 16.01 -8.60
CA LYS A 277 23.79 15.40 -9.91
C LYS A 277 25.23 14.93 -10.12
N LEU A 278 26.19 15.57 -9.43
CA LEU A 278 27.63 15.32 -9.57
C LEU A 278 28.19 14.52 -8.39
N MET A 279 27.39 14.24 -7.37
CA MET A 279 27.83 13.48 -6.20
C MET A 279 27.77 11.96 -6.45
N PRO A 280 28.66 11.17 -5.82
CA PRO A 280 28.59 9.72 -5.85
C PRO A 280 27.23 9.23 -5.38
N ARG A 281 26.63 8.31 -6.13
CA ARG A 281 25.34 7.69 -5.78
C ARG A 281 25.49 6.47 -4.87
N LYS A 282 26.72 6.05 -4.63
CA LYS A 282 27.07 4.91 -3.79
C LYS A 282 28.31 5.24 -2.99
N ASP A 283 28.44 4.63 -1.83
CA ASP A 283 29.54 4.80 -0.89
C ASP A 283 29.95 3.44 -0.32
N GLY A 284 31.22 3.29 0.06
CA GLY A 284 31.79 2.03 0.50
C GLY A 284 33.25 1.83 0.04
N PRO A 285 33.81 0.63 0.21
CA PRO A 285 33.15 -0.60 0.68
C PRO A 285 32.77 -0.59 2.17
N TYR A 286 31.68 -1.30 2.49
CA TYR A 286 31.25 -1.63 3.85
C TYR A 286 31.16 -3.15 4.00
N VAL A 287 31.38 -3.68 5.20
CA VAL A 287 31.29 -5.11 5.50
C VAL A 287 29.94 -5.44 6.14
N ILE A 288 29.34 -6.57 5.75
CA ILE A 288 28.13 -7.08 6.40
C ILE A 288 28.52 -7.80 7.68
N LEU A 289 27.99 -7.36 8.83
CA LEU A 289 28.22 -8.03 10.11
C LEU A 289 27.23 -9.15 10.36
N SER A 290 25.94 -8.87 10.16
CA SER A 290 24.89 -9.84 10.43
C SER A 290 23.62 -9.55 9.66
N GLN A 291 22.85 -10.61 9.42
CA GLN A 291 21.52 -10.52 8.81
C GLN A 291 20.46 -10.47 9.91
N LYS A 292 19.73 -9.34 10.01
CA LYS A 292 18.62 -9.20 10.96
C LYS A 292 17.31 -9.78 10.42
N SER A 293 17.12 -9.72 9.12
CA SER A 293 15.96 -10.31 8.43
C SER A 293 16.34 -10.68 6.99
N PRO A 294 15.50 -11.45 6.26
CA PRO A 294 15.76 -11.78 4.86
C PRO A 294 16.07 -10.56 3.96
N THR A 295 15.61 -9.37 4.35
CA THR A 295 15.79 -8.13 3.57
C THR A 295 16.60 -7.06 4.28
N THR A 296 17.08 -7.27 5.51
CA THR A 296 17.76 -6.24 6.32
C THR A 296 19.07 -6.77 6.90
N PHE A 297 20.15 -6.04 6.63
CA PHE A 297 21.51 -6.38 7.04
C PHE A 297 22.11 -5.27 7.90
N VAL A 298 22.91 -5.63 8.90
CA VAL A 298 23.73 -4.69 9.67
C VAL A 298 25.08 -4.60 9.00
N ILE A 299 25.55 -3.39 8.76
CA ILE A 299 26.84 -3.15 8.12
C ILE A 299 27.77 -2.36 9.05
N ALA A 300 29.07 -2.52 8.86
CA ALA A 300 30.12 -1.74 9.50
C ALA A 300 31.09 -1.18 8.45
N SER A 301 31.82 -0.14 8.84
CA SER A 301 32.92 0.37 8.03
C SER A 301 34.09 -0.62 8.07
N CYS A 302 34.77 -0.83 6.94
CA CYS A 302 35.95 -1.71 6.90
C CYS A 302 37.07 -1.26 7.85
N ASN A 303 37.12 0.02 8.21
CA ASN A 303 38.13 0.57 9.11
C ASN A 303 37.80 0.33 10.60
N LYS A 304 36.55 0.00 10.90
CA LYS A 304 36.05 -0.27 12.26
C LYS A 304 34.99 -1.37 12.19
N PRO A 305 35.39 -2.64 12.01
CA PRO A 305 34.45 -3.75 11.88
C PRO A 305 33.63 -3.97 13.16
N ASP A 306 34.16 -3.60 14.33
CA ASP A 306 33.50 -3.83 15.62
C ASP A 306 32.39 -2.81 15.95
N GLU A 307 32.25 -1.74 15.17
CA GLU A 307 31.26 -0.68 15.41
C GLU A 307 30.16 -0.69 14.32
N PRO A 308 28.92 -1.11 14.64
CA PRO A 308 27.85 -1.21 13.65
C PRO A 308 27.39 0.19 13.21
N LEU A 309 27.44 0.45 11.90
CA LEU A 309 27.00 1.71 11.30
C LEU A 309 25.46 1.85 11.34
N GLY A 310 24.75 0.73 11.26
CA GLY A 310 23.29 0.67 11.29
C GLY A 310 22.71 -0.49 10.48
N ALA A 311 21.38 -0.59 10.50
CA ALA A 311 20.63 -1.58 9.73
C ALA A 311 20.15 -1.00 8.39
N TYR A 312 20.48 -1.67 7.29
CA TYR A 312 20.15 -1.25 5.94
C TYR A 312 19.32 -2.30 5.21
N HIS A 313 18.32 -1.85 4.47
CA HIS A 313 17.52 -2.72 3.61
C HIS A 313 18.34 -3.14 2.36
N VAL A 314 18.15 -4.39 1.89
CA VAL A 314 18.90 -4.98 0.77
C VAL A 314 18.83 -4.16 -0.52
N SER A 315 17.74 -3.40 -0.72
CA SER A 315 17.60 -2.49 -1.88
C SER A 315 18.56 -1.29 -1.86
N ALA A 316 19.13 -0.96 -0.70
CA ALA A 316 20.15 0.05 -0.54
C ALA A 316 21.57 -0.52 -0.65
N LEU A 317 21.73 -1.84 -0.73
CA LEU A 317 23.03 -2.51 -0.80
C LEU A 317 23.26 -3.04 -2.22
N THR A 318 24.50 -2.97 -2.68
CA THR A 318 24.93 -3.65 -3.91
C THR A 318 26.25 -4.37 -3.69
N PRO A 319 26.42 -5.63 -4.14
CA PRO A 319 27.66 -6.37 -3.95
C PRO A 319 28.87 -5.60 -4.49
N PHE A 320 29.97 -5.61 -3.73
CA PHE A 320 31.25 -5.07 -4.16
C PHE A 320 31.98 -6.13 -4.98
N GLN A 321 32.25 -5.87 -6.26
CA GLN A 321 33.10 -6.73 -7.09
C GLN A 321 34.51 -6.13 -7.13
N ASN A 322 35.52 -6.91 -6.71
CA ASN A 322 36.92 -6.56 -6.92
C ASN A 322 37.20 -6.55 -8.43
N VAL A 323 37.31 -5.36 -9.02
CA VAL A 323 37.80 -5.23 -10.39
C VAL A 323 39.32 -5.45 -10.34
N ILE A 324 39.75 -6.70 -10.48
CA ILE A 324 41.11 -6.99 -10.91
C ILE A 324 41.21 -6.42 -12.33
N GLN A 325 41.99 -5.36 -12.50
CA GLN A 325 42.27 -4.77 -13.80
C GLN A 325 43.12 -5.74 -14.64
N ASN A 326 42.51 -6.75 -15.24
CA ASN A 326 43.10 -7.40 -16.40
C ASN A 326 42.86 -6.48 -17.60
N GLN A 327 43.67 -5.42 -17.71
CA GLN A 327 43.80 -4.68 -18.96
C GLN A 327 44.52 -5.58 -19.97
N SER A 328 43.79 -6.42 -20.69
CA SER A 328 44.28 -6.89 -21.98
C SER A 328 44.27 -5.69 -22.94
N PRO A 329 45.37 -5.38 -23.64
CA PRO A 329 45.41 -4.23 -24.53
C PRO A 329 44.34 -4.36 -25.59
N VAL A 330 43.61 -3.27 -25.82
CA VAL A 330 42.57 -3.14 -26.85
C VAL A 330 43.16 -3.55 -28.19
N VAL A 331 42.74 -4.71 -28.71
CA VAL A 331 43.05 -5.10 -30.09
C VAL A 331 42.40 -4.05 -31.01
N PRO A 332 43.14 -3.44 -31.95
CA PRO A 332 42.57 -2.46 -32.86
C PRO A 332 41.41 -3.07 -33.66
N LEU A 333 40.28 -2.36 -33.71
CA LEU A 333 39.14 -2.73 -34.55
C LEU A 333 39.61 -2.88 -36.01
N ARG A 334 39.57 -4.11 -36.56
CA ARG A 334 39.72 -4.34 -37.99
C ARG A 334 38.67 -3.47 -38.71
N ARG A 335 39.12 -2.58 -39.59
CA ARG A 335 38.24 -1.79 -40.47
C ARG A 335 37.33 -2.75 -41.22
N ARG A 336 36.01 -2.51 -41.19
CA ARG A 336 35.02 -3.28 -41.94
C ARG A 336 35.27 -3.12 -43.44
N GLY A 337 36.06 -4.04 -44.02
CA GLY A 337 36.12 -4.28 -45.45
C GLY A 337 35.11 -5.35 -45.84
N ARG A 338 34.49 -5.16 -47.01
CA ARG A 338 33.59 -6.11 -47.68
C ARG A 338 34.21 -7.52 -47.70
N PRO A 339 33.49 -8.60 -47.37
CA PRO A 339 34.06 -9.95 -47.44
C PRO A 339 34.46 -10.28 -48.89
N PRO A 340 35.59 -10.99 -49.11
CA PRO A 340 35.95 -11.44 -50.45
C PRO A 340 34.96 -12.52 -50.92
N LYS A 341 34.52 -12.43 -52.17
CA LYS A 341 33.80 -13.53 -52.84
C LYS A 341 34.76 -14.71 -52.96
N GLN A 342 34.43 -15.86 -52.35
CA GLN A 342 35.11 -17.11 -52.68
C GLN A 342 34.48 -17.73 -53.94
N PRO A 343 35.29 -18.29 -54.87
CA PRO A 343 34.78 -18.97 -56.06
C PRO A 343 34.27 -20.37 -55.75
N SER A 344 33.29 -20.79 -56.53
CA SER A 344 32.71 -22.13 -56.59
C SER A 344 33.75 -23.20 -56.93
N VAL A 345 33.77 -24.30 -56.19
CA VAL A 345 34.30 -25.59 -56.68
C VAL A 345 33.35 -26.71 -56.29
N SER A 346 32.84 -27.36 -57.32
CA SER A 346 32.07 -28.59 -57.36
C SER A 346 33.01 -29.80 -57.35
N ASN A 347 32.69 -30.85 -56.60
CA ASN A 347 32.39 -32.19 -57.15
C ASN A 347 32.47 -33.33 -56.11
N GLU A 348 31.43 -34.16 -56.20
CA GLU A 348 31.41 -35.63 -56.14
C GLU A 348 31.36 -36.40 -54.79
N SER A 349 30.25 -37.13 -54.69
CA SER A 349 29.84 -38.22 -53.80
C SER A 349 30.52 -39.57 -54.12
N PRO A 350 30.35 -40.62 -53.29
CA PRO A 350 29.27 -41.61 -53.57
C PRO A 350 28.55 -42.16 -52.30
N VAL A 351 27.21 -42.22 -52.29
CA VAL A 351 26.31 -43.39 -52.51
C VAL A 351 26.39 -44.51 -51.45
N GLU A 352 25.34 -44.68 -50.63
CA GLU A 352 24.49 -45.90 -50.62
C GLU A 352 23.20 -45.78 -49.75
N ASN A 353 22.06 -45.82 -50.45
CA ASN A 353 20.78 -46.50 -50.19
C ASN A 353 20.22 -46.70 -48.76
N ALA A 354 19.02 -46.14 -48.51
CA ALA A 354 17.84 -46.93 -48.10
C ALA A 354 16.49 -46.15 -48.18
N LYS A 355 15.69 -46.54 -49.19
CA LYS A 355 14.23 -46.75 -49.26
C LYS A 355 13.21 -45.70 -48.77
N ILE A 356 12.50 -45.21 -49.80
CA ILE A 356 11.18 -44.56 -49.97
C ILE A 356 10.03 -45.40 -49.33
N SER A 357 8.99 -44.83 -48.71
CA SER A 357 7.76 -44.42 -49.43
C SER A 357 6.81 -43.44 -48.70
N LYS A 358 6.27 -42.55 -49.55
CA LYS A 358 5.29 -41.48 -49.38
C LYS A 358 3.90 -41.98 -48.99
N ILE A 359 3.12 -41.15 -48.27
CA ILE A 359 1.68 -40.95 -48.56
C ILE A 359 1.30 -39.48 -48.26
N THR A 360 0.79 -38.78 -49.27
CA THR A 360 0.10 -37.48 -49.20
C THR A 360 -1.42 -37.69 -49.09
N PRO A 361 -2.19 -36.73 -48.58
CA PRO A 361 -3.52 -36.48 -49.13
C PRO A 361 -3.84 -34.99 -49.42
N PRO A 362 -4.95 -34.70 -50.14
CA PRO A 362 -5.05 -33.61 -51.11
C PRO A 362 -5.92 -32.40 -50.68
N ARG A 363 -6.03 -31.44 -51.62
CA ARG A 363 -6.78 -30.18 -51.59
C ARG A 363 -8.32 -30.31 -51.65
N ARG A 364 -8.97 -29.33 -51.01
CA ARG A 364 -10.26 -28.62 -51.24
C ARG A 364 -11.26 -29.16 -52.27
N ASP A 365 -12.55 -29.18 -51.90
CA ASP A 365 -13.61 -28.27 -52.42
C ASP A 365 -14.97 -28.49 -51.73
N GLY A 366 -15.83 -27.46 -51.72
CA GLY A 366 -17.30 -27.67 -51.58
C GLY A 366 -18.07 -26.71 -50.67
N LEU A 367 -18.77 -25.74 -51.28
CA LEU A 367 -19.79 -24.88 -50.67
C LEU A 367 -21.00 -25.65 -50.09
N ARG A 368 -21.68 -25.08 -49.09
CA ARG A 368 -23.14 -24.77 -49.15
C ARG A 368 -23.62 -23.86 -48.02
N ARG A 369 -24.45 -22.88 -48.41
CA ARG A 369 -25.27 -21.96 -47.61
C ARG A 369 -26.46 -22.69 -46.96
N CYS A 370 -26.95 -22.21 -45.81
CA CYS A 370 -28.29 -21.60 -45.62
C CYS A 370 -28.76 -21.57 -44.14
N ARG A 371 -29.26 -20.39 -43.71
CA ARG A 371 -30.44 -20.06 -42.84
C ARG A 371 -30.73 -20.95 -41.60
N GLY A 372 -31.09 -20.48 -40.40
CA GLY A 372 -31.65 -19.22 -39.88
C GLY A 372 -32.73 -19.54 -38.82
N ARG A 373 -32.90 -18.67 -37.81
CA ARG A 373 -33.92 -18.64 -36.73
C ARG A 373 -33.79 -19.75 -35.66
N MET A 374 -34.01 -19.53 -34.36
CA MET A 374 -34.76 -18.51 -33.60
C MET A 374 -33.91 -17.86 -32.52
#